data_AF-M0LP97-F1
#
_entry.id   AF-M0LP97-F1
#
_cell.length_a   1.000
_cell.length_b   1.000
_cell.length_c   1.000
_cell.angle_alpha   90.00
_cell.angle_beta   90.00
_cell.angle_gamma   90.00
#
_symmetry.space_group_name_H-M   'P 1'
#
loop_
_entity.id
_entity.type
_entity.pdbx_description
1 polymer ?
#
loop_
_entity_poly.entity_id
_entity_poly.type
_entity_poly.pdbx_seq_one_letter_code
_entity_poly.pdbx_strand_id
1 'polypeptide(L)'
;MMFDAFVAVLGVVGTAGLFAGTYWDANRVPVSRPLLWAAAVAGAFAVGVGLHLFATVPTTGIIMTANTGLVLYGFEREVTTEDDDASEPGRLPEQ
;
A
#
# COMPACT_ATOMS: atom_id res chain seq x y z
N MET A 1 2.97 -27.81 0.75
CA MET A 1 4.29 -27.76 0.08
C MET A 1 4.25 -27.02 -1.27
N MET A 2 3.61 -27.53 -2.33
CA MET A 2 3.61 -26.83 -3.63
C MET A 2 2.84 -25.51 -3.59
N PHE A 3 1.69 -25.47 -2.91
CA PHE A 3 0.91 -24.25 -2.68
C PHE A 3 1.72 -23.20 -1.90
N ASP A 4 2.33 -23.58 -0.78
CA ASP A 4 3.12 -22.67 0.06
C ASP A 4 4.34 -22.11 -0.70
N ALA A 5 4.99 -22.95 -1.51
CA ALA A 5 6.10 -22.52 -2.37
C ALA A 5 5.62 -21.51 -3.43
N PHE A 6 4.45 -21.74 -4.03
CA PHE A 6 3.85 -20.80 -4.97
C PHE A 6 3.51 -19.47 -4.29
N VAL A 7 2.90 -19.51 -3.09
CA VAL A 7 2.61 -18.31 -2.30
C VAL A 7 3.89 -17.57 -1.91
N ALA A 8 4.96 -18.27 -1.56
CA ALA A 8 6.24 -17.64 -1.24
C ALA A 8 6.85 -16.93 -2.46
N VAL A 9 6.83 -17.56 -3.64
CA VAL A 9 7.31 -16.94 -4.89
C VAL A 9 6.48 -15.71 -5.24
N LEU A 10 5.15 -15.82 -5.19
CA LEU A 10 4.27 -14.67 -5.43
C LEU A 10 4.45 -13.59 -4.38
N GLY A 11 4.72 -13.95 -3.13
CA GLY A 11 5.01 -13.02 -2.05
C GLY A 11 6.26 -12.21 -2.35
N VAL A 12 7.36 -12.86 -2.71
CA VAL A 12 8.62 -12.17 -3.06
C VAL A 12 8.46 -11.27 -4.28
N VAL A 13 7.87 -11.79 -5.36
CA VAL A 13 7.64 -11.01 -6.60
C VAL A 13 6.68 -9.85 -6.34
N GLY A 14 5.61 -10.09 -5.59
CA GLY A 14 4.63 -9.09 -5.19
C GLY A 14 5.23 -7.99 -4.32
N THR A 15 6.03 -8.34 -3.30
CA THR A 15 6.76 -7.37 -2.46
C THR A 15 7.68 -6.49 -3.30
N ALA A 16 8.48 -7.08 -4.20
CA ALA A 16 9.37 -6.32 -5.06
C ALA A 16 8.60 -5.42 -6.04
N GLY A 17 7.52 -5.94 -6.64
CA GLY A 17 6.64 -5.20 -7.55
C GLY A 17 5.95 -4.02 -6.86
N LEU A 18 5.42 -4.22 -5.65
CA LEU A 18 4.81 -3.17 -4.85
C LEU A 18 5.84 -2.11 -4.45
N PHE A 19 7.03 -2.51 -4.01
CA PHE A 19 8.10 -1.57 -3.69
C PHE A 19 8.44 -0.68 -4.90
N ALA A 20 8.73 -1.31 -6.04
CA ALA A 20 9.11 -0.61 -7.25
C ALA A 20 7.97 0.27 -7.78
N GLY A 21 6.73 -0.24 -7.79
CA GLY A 21 5.54 0.46 -8.25
C GLY A 21 5.22 1.68 -7.38
N THR A 22 5.17 1.51 -6.06
CA THR A 22 4.95 2.63 -5.13
C THR A 22 6.08 3.63 -5.18
N TYR A 23 7.34 3.19 -5.24
CA TYR A 23 8.47 4.12 -5.35
C TYR A 23 8.38 4.94 -6.63
N TRP A 24 8.07 4.30 -7.76
CA TRP A 24 7.92 4.98 -9.03
C TRP A 24 6.73 5.97 -9.04
N ASP A 25 5.58 5.56 -8.51
CA ASP A 25 4.40 6.42 -8.39
C ASP A 25 4.68 7.61 -7.46
N ALA A 26 5.34 7.38 -6.32
CA ALA A 26 5.68 8.39 -5.33
C ALA A 26 6.77 9.38 -5.79
N ASN A 27 7.49 9.08 -6.87
CA ASN A 27 8.37 10.06 -7.52
C ASN A 27 7.65 10.88 -8.60
N ARG A 28 6.48 10.43 -9.07
CA ARG A 28 5.66 11.13 -10.08
C ARG A 28 4.61 12.01 -9.44
N VAL A 29 3.92 11.50 -8.44
CA VAL A 29 3.10 12.30 -7.53
C VAL A 29 4.07 12.83 -6.47
N PRO A 30 4.17 14.15 -6.23
CA PRO A 30 5.21 14.73 -5.37
C PRO A 30 4.98 14.49 -3.87
N VAL A 31 4.56 13.27 -3.49
CA VAL A 31 4.40 12.81 -2.11
C VAL A 31 5.74 12.83 -1.39
N SER A 32 5.69 13.18 -0.11
CA SER A 32 6.89 13.29 0.70
C SER A 32 7.54 11.90 0.92
N ARG A 33 8.87 11.83 0.87
CA ARG A 33 9.65 10.64 1.28
C ARG A 33 9.26 9.34 0.54
N PRO A 34 9.44 9.26 -0.80
CA PRO A 34 8.99 8.14 -1.63
C PRO A 34 9.54 6.78 -1.22
N LEU A 35 10.79 6.72 -0.72
CA LEU A 35 11.38 5.47 -0.23
C LEU A 35 10.67 4.91 1.01
N LEU A 36 10.21 5.78 1.92
CA LEU A 36 9.51 5.34 3.13
C LEU A 36 8.15 4.75 2.78
N TRP A 37 7.43 5.39 1.85
CA TRP A 37 6.14 4.87 1.38
C TRP A 37 6.29 3.53 0.66
N ALA A 38 7.27 3.41 -0.25
CA ALA A 38 7.57 2.15 -0.90
C ALA A 38 7.91 1.04 0.10
N ALA A 39 8.71 1.35 1.12
CA ALA A 39 9.06 0.40 2.18
C ALA A 39 7.86 0.03 3.06
N ALA A 40 7.00 0.98 3.41
CA ALA A 40 5.79 0.73 4.20
C ALA A 40 4.80 -0.17 3.45
N VAL A 41 4.54 0.10 2.18
CA VAL A 41 3.69 -0.71 1.30
C VAL A 41 4.24 -2.13 1.18
N ALA A 42 5.49 -2.25 0.72
CA ALA A 42 6.10 -3.55 0.46
C ALA A 42 6.30 -4.36 1.75
N GLY A 43 6.67 -3.69 2.84
CA GLY A 43 6.87 -4.28 4.16
C GLY A 43 5.57 -4.83 4.75
N ALA A 44 4.48 -4.05 4.72
CA ALA A 44 3.17 -4.50 5.19
C ALA A 44 2.69 -5.74 4.42
N PHE A 45 2.84 -5.73 3.09
CA PHE A 45 2.52 -6.88 2.24
C PHE A 45 3.39 -8.10 2.59
N ALA A 46 4.71 -7.93 2.71
CA ALA A 46 5.64 -9.01 3.07
C ALA A 46 5.30 -9.62 4.45
N VAL A 47 4.94 -8.78 5.42
CA VAL A 47 4.47 -9.26 6.73
C VAL A 47 3.19 -10.06 6.58
N GLY A 48 2.21 -9.60 5.78
CA GLY A 48 0.99 -10.36 5.49
C GLY A 48 1.27 -11.74 4.89
N VAL A 49 2.18 -11.82 3.91
CA VAL A 49 2.65 -13.10 3.34
C VAL A 49 3.29 -13.98 4.42
N GLY A 50 4.15 -13.39 5.27
CA GLY A 50 4.77 -14.10 6.38
C GLY A 50 3.75 -14.66 7.38
N LEU A 51 2.72 -13.88 7.73
CA LEU A 51 1.63 -14.33 8.60
C LEU A 51 0.89 -15.51 7.98
N HIS A 52 0.63 -15.48 6.67
CA HIS A 52 -0.03 -16.59 5.96
C HIS A 52 0.80 -17.88 5.98
N LEU A 53 2.12 -17.78 5.78
CA LEU A 53 3.00 -18.94 5.65
C LEU A 53 3.44 -19.52 6.99
N PHE A 54 3.53 -18.71 8.04
CA PHE A 54 4.23 -19.08 9.28
C PHE A 54 3.41 -18.92 10.56
N ALA A 55 2.17 -18.43 10.49
CA ALA A 55 1.35 -18.21 11.68
C ALA A 55 -0.12 -18.62 11.47
N THR A 56 -0.77 -19.06 12.55
CA THR A 56 -2.21 -19.33 12.55
C THR A 56 -2.95 -18.04 12.89
N VAL A 57 -3.23 -17.23 11.86
CA VAL A 57 -3.93 -15.94 11.99
C VAL A 57 -5.22 -15.97 11.15
N PRO A 58 -6.33 -15.37 11.59
CA PRO A 58 -7.52 -15.24 10.76
C PRO A 58 -7.20 -14.57 9.43
N THR A 59 -7.77 -15.09 8.33
CA THR A 59 -7.55 -14.55 6.97
C THR A 59 -7.81 -13.05 6.89
N THR A 60 -8.82 -12.56 7.61
CA THR A 60 -9.12 -11.13 7.70
C THR A 60 -7.94 -10.32 8.25
N GLY A 61 -7.24 -10.82 9.29
CA GLY A 61 -6.06 -10.17 9.85
C GLY A 61 -4.92 -10.11 8.85
N ILE A 62 -4.68 -11.21 8.11
CA ILE A 62 -3.67 -11.28 7.05
C ILE A 62 -3.95 -10.22 5.97
N ILE A 63 -5.19 -10.14 5.47
CA ILE A 63 -5.60 -9.20 4.42
C ILE A 63 -5.44 -7.76 4.92
N MET A 64 -5.90 -7.45 6.13
CA MET A 64 -5.78 -6.11 6.71
C MET A 64 -4.31 -5.69 6.82
N THR A 65 -3.45 -6.55 7.37
CA THR A 65 -2.01 -6.28 7.49
C THR A 65 -1.38 -6.08 6.11
N ALA A 66 -1.64 -6.97 5.15
CA ALA A 66 -1.04 -6.91 3.82
C ALA A 66 -1.37 -5.61 3.06
N ASN A 67 -2.58 -5.08 3.26
CA ASN A 67 -3.05 -3.87 2.56
C ASN A 67 -2.82 -2.57 3.33
N THR A 68 -2.43 -2.62 4.61
CA THR A 68 -2.30 -1.42 5.45
C THR A 68 -1.40 -0.37 4.82
N GLY A 69 -0.22 -0.78 4.30
CA GLY A 69 0.69 0.16 3.65
C GLY A 69 0.12 0.80 2.39
N LEU A 70 -0.63 0.04 1.57
CA LEU A 70 -1.31 0.55 0.37
C LEU A 70 -2.37 1.60 0.72
N VAL A 71 -3.19 1.32 1.74
CA VAL A 71 -4.25 2.23 2.18
C VAL A 71 -3.65 3.54 2.69
N LEU A 72 -2.62 3.47 3.54
CA LEU A 72 -1.96 4.67 4.06
C LEU A 72 -1.28 5.49 2.96
N TYR A 73 -0.63 4.81 2.01
CA TYR A 73 -0.05 5.47 0.84
C TYR A 73 -1.12 6.14 -0.04
N GLY A 74 -2.27 5.46 -0.24
CA GLY A 74 -3.42 6.02 -0.94
C GLY A 74 -3.89 7.33 -0.33
N PHE A 75 -4.04 7.37 0.99
CA PHE A 75 -4.42 8.60 1.70
C PHE A 75 -3.40 9.73 1.55
N GLU A 76 -2.11 9.46 1.70
CA GLU A 76 -1.06 10.49 1.47
C GLU A 76 -1.11 11.02 0.04
N ARG A 77 -1.28 10.10 -0.92
CA ARG A 77 -1.35 10.43 -2.35
C ARG A 77 -2.58 11.29 -2.65
N GLU A 78 -3.73 10.97 -2.09
CA GLU A 78 -4.95 11.76 -2.18
C GLU A 78 -4.72 13.16 -1.60
N VAL A 79 -4.25 13.28 -0.36
CA VAL A 79 -3.96 14.57 0.30
C VAL A 79 -2.97 15.42 -0.48
N THR A 80 -1.99 14.79 -1.15
CA THR A 80 -0.98 15.52 -1.93
C THR A 80 -1.49 15.96 -3.31
N THR A 81 -2.49 15.27 -3.85
CA THR A 81 -3.02 15.53 -5.21
C THR A 81 -4.32 16.31 -5.18
N GLU A 82 -5.00 16.35 -4.05
CA GLU A 82 -6.17 17.19 -3.85
C GLU A 82 -5.74 18.66 -4.04
N ASP A 83 -6.27 19.27 -5.09
CA ASP A 83 -5.99 20.68 -5.37
C ASP A 83 -6.48 21.51 -4.19
N ASP A 84 -5.75 22.56 -3.87
CA ASP A 84 -6.07 23.56 -2.84
C ASP A 84 -7.27 24.42 -3.27
N ASP A 85 -8.27 23.83 -3.94
CA ASP A 85 -9.63 24.36 -3.99
C ASP A 85 -10.16 24.24 -2.56
N ALA A 86 -9.67 25.19 -1.74
CA ALA A 86 -10.13 25.45 -0.40
C ALA A 86 -11.64 25.35 -0.48
N SER A 87 -12.21 24.41 0.26
CA SER A 87 -13.65 24.25 0.35
C SER A 87 -14.17 25.55 0.96
N GLU A 88 -14.45 26.54 0.11
CA GLU A 88 -14.91 27.85 0.52
C GLU A 88 -16.15 27.57 1.37
N PRO A 89 -16.16 27.95 2.67
CA PRO A 89 -17.31 27.72 3.51
C PRO A 89 -18.53 28.43 2.91
N GLY A 90 -19.32 27.72 2.11
CA GLY A 90 -20.40 28.31 1.31
C GLY A 90 -20.67 27.71 -0.07
N ARG A 91 -19.79 26.88 -0.66
CA ARG A 91 -20.06 26.25 -1.96
C ARG A 91 -20.46 24.78 -1.82
N LEU A 92 -21.66 24.46 -2.30
CA LEU A 92 -22.07 23.08 -2.56
C LEU A 92 -21.43 22.60 -3.87
N PRO A 93 -21.18 21.30 -4.05
CA PRO A 93 -20.69 20.76 -5.32
C PRO A 93 -21.66 21.14 -6.43
N GLU A 94 -21.18 21.91 -7.41
CA GLU A 94 -21.96 22.25 -8.60
C GLU A 94 -22.16 20.97 -9.43
N GLN A 95 -23.42 20.58 -9.64
CA GLN A 95 -23.82 19.46 -10.50
C GLN A 95 -23.75 19.84 -11.97
#